data_AF-A0A920SDW2-F1
#
_entry.id   AF-A0A920SDW2-F1
#
_cell.length_a   1.000
_cell.length_b   1.000
_cell.length_c   1.000
_cell.angle_alpha   90.00
_cell.angle_beta   90.00
_cell.angle_gamma   90.00
#
_symmetry.space_group_name_H-M   'P 1'
#
loop_
_entity.id
_entity.type
_entity.pdbx_description
1 polymer ?
#
loop_
_entity_poly.entity_id
_entity_poly.type
_entity_poly.pdbx_seq_one_letter_code
_entity_poly.pdbx_strand_id
1 'polypeptide(L)'
;MGVPAHDSRVFIFAQKYKLPIRTVIAPIEGKRERSWRSLLRQGFMTNSGAYDGMTNEECKTPIAIDLEKRSWGGAQFRSGLRLVNLASEVLGYPDSKGLLRHLGGVSCSKIRPAGILPKGCRLHSHWRVPGLPANEDFVKPVCPKCNASARRKTAHYGTFMDSSWYMMRYLDPHKLLTRLTRSY
;
A
#
# COMPACT_ATOMS: atom_id res chain seq x y z
N MET A 1 19.24 7.24 7.82
CA MET A 1 20.04 7.14 9.05
C MET A 1 19.65 5.87 9.81
N GLY A 2 20.61 5.18 10.43
CA GLY A 2 20.33 4.09 11.38
C GLY A 2 20.91 4.45 12.74
N VAL A 3 20.11 4.40 13.79
CA VAL A 3 20.53 4.76 15.16
C VAL A 3 20.49 3.49 16.02
N PRO A 4 21.61 2.73 16.11
CA PRO A 4 21.61 1.41 16.74
C PRO A 4 21.16 1.44 18.20
N ALA A 5 21.48 2.51 18.93
CA ALA A 5 21.14 2.60 20.34
C ALA A 5 19.64 2.80 20.64
N HIS A 6 18.81 3.10 19.63
CA HIS A 6 17.39 3.44 19.79
C HIS A 6 16.43 2.77 18.78
N ASP A 7 16.95 1.99 17.82
CA ASP A 7 16.15 1.16 16.89
C ASP A 7 16.61 -0.29 16.97
N SER A 8 15.70 -1.19 17.37
CA SER A 8 15.98 -2.62 17.57
C SER A 8 16.50 -3.33 16.32
N ARG A 9 16.00 -2.96 15.13
CA ARG A 9 16.42 -3.56 13.86
C ARG A 9 17.86 -3.19 13.56
N VAL A 10 18.23 -1.94 13.83
CA VAL A 10 19.58 -1.41 13.63
C VAL A 10 20.54 -1.92 14.71
N PHE A 11 20.06 -2.12 15.94
CA PHE A 11 20.86 -2.69 17.02
C PHE A 11 21.37 -4.09 16.69
N ILE A 12 20.48 -4.98 16.24
CA ILE A 12 20.83 -6.36 15.86
C ILE A 12 21.85 -6.35 14.73
N PHE A 13 21.65 -5.48 13.73
CA PHE A 13 22.59 -5.30 12.64
C PHE A 13 23.96 -4.82 13.14
N ALA A 14 23.97 -3.79 13.98
CA ALA A 14 25.21 -3.24 14.53
C ALA A 14 25.97 -4.25 15.39
N GLN A 15 25.29 -5.06 16.20
CA GLN A 15 25.93 -6.14 16.95
C GLN A 15 26.55 -7.19 16.03
N LYS A 16 25.81 -7.64 15.01
CA LYS A 16 26.30 -8.66 14.06
C LYS A 16 27.58 -8.21 13.35
N TYR A 17 27.65 -6.94 12.95
CA TYR A 17 28.79 -6.38 12.21
C TYR A 17 29.77 -5.61 13.10
N LYS A 18 29.64 -5.69 14.44
CA LYS A 18 30.50 -5.00 15.41
C LYS A 18 30.66 -3.50 15.15
N LEU A 19 29.57 -2.85 14.74
CA LEU A 19 29.51 -1.41 14.49
C LEU A 19 29.37 -0.65 15.82
N PRO A 20 29.82 0.62 15.87
CA PRO A 20 29.72 1.43 17.08
C PRO A 20 28.27 1.71 17.46
N ILE A 21 27.95 1.53 18.74
CA ILE A 21 26.63 1.80 19.32
C ILE A 21 26.77 2.99 20.28
N ARG A 22 26.34 4.18 19.84
CA ARG A 22 26.36 5.41 20.64
C ARG A 22 24.98 5.73 21.19
N THR A 23 24.86 5.78 22.50
CA THR A 23 23.62 6.16 23.20
C THR A 23 23.47 7.68 23.25
N VAL A 24 22.36 8.17 22.70
CA VAL A 24 22.01 9.61 22.67
C VAL A 24 20.75 9.98 23.47
N ILE A 25 20.08 8.99 24.07
CA ILE A 25 18.92 9.18 24.97
C ILE A 25 19.22 8.37 26.23
N ALA A 26 19.17 9.02 27.39
CA ALA A 26 19.33 8.43 28.70
C ALA A 26 17.97 8.20 29.37
N PRO A 27 17.82 7.17 30.22
CA PRO A 27 16.60 6.93 30.97
C PRO A 27 16.32 8.10 31.92
N ILE A 28 15.02 8.36 32.15
CA ILE A 28 14.55 9.33 33.17
C ILE A 28 14.87 8.79 34.57
N GLU A 29 14.73 7.48 34.77
CA GLU A 29 15.07 6.77 36.01
C GLU A 29 15.68 5.39 35.70
N GLY A 30 16.64 4.94 36.53
CA GLY A 30 17.22 3.60 36.46
C GLY A 30 18.58 3.50 35.76
N LYS A 31 19.16 2.28 35.80
CA LYS A 31 20.51 2.00 35.24
C LYS A 31 20.46 1.84 33.72
N ARG A 32 21.51 2.31 33.06
CA ARG A 32 21.77 2.09 31.62
C ARG A 32 22.01 0.59 31.37
N GLU A 33 21.02 -0.09 30.81
CA GLU A 33 21.22 -1.43 30.26
C GLU A 33 21.66 -1.37 28.79
N ARG A 34 22.62 -2.25 28.43
CA ARG A 34 23.09 -2.44 27.04
C ARG A 34 22.34 -3.61 26.38
N SER A 35 21.01 -3.63 26.47
CA SER A 35 20.20 -4.62 25.78
C SER A 35 19.26 -3.96 24.76
N TRP A 36 18.88 -4.67 23.71
CA TRP A 36 17.85 -4.15 22.78
C TRP A 36 16.47 -4.06 23.44
N ARG A 37 16.26 -4.76 24.56
CA ARG A 37 15.00 -4.72 25.31
C ARG A 37 14.88 -3.46 26.17
N SER A 38 16.00 -2.82 26.47
CA SER A 38 16.06 -1.55 27.21
C SER A 38 16.12 -0.32 26.30
N LEU A 39 15.70 -0.44 25.04
CA LEU A 39 15.57 0.70 24.13
C LEU A 39 14.47 1.62 24.65
N LEU A 40 14.88 2.75 25.21
CA LEU A 40 13.99 3.74 25.78
C LEU A 40 13.22 4.46 24.68
N ARG A 41 11.89 4.49 24.81
CA ARG A 41 11.04 5.29 23.91
C ARG A 41 11.11 6.78 24.25
N GLN A 42 11.34 7.11 25.52
CA GLN A 42 11.40 8.47 26.04
C GLN A 42 12.54 8.61 27.05
N GLY A 43 13.14 9.80 27.11
CA GLY A 43 14.27 10.08 27.97
C GLY A 43 14.91 11.43 27.70
N PHE A 44 16.00 11.70 28.41
CA PHE A 44 16.78 12.93 28.24
C PHE A 44 17.83 12.76 27.16
N MET A 45 18.01 13.78 26.35
CA MET A 45 19.08 13.85 25.37
C MET A 45 20.43 13.92 26.07
N THR A 46 21.38 13.12 25.57
CA THR A 46 22.76 13.05 26.08
C THR A 46 23.70 12.86 24.89
N ASN A 47 24.95 13.32 24.98
CA ASN A 47 25.92 13.27 23.88
C ASN A 47 25.41 13.90 22.57
N SER A 48 24.56 14.92 22.66
CA SER A 48 23.85 15.58 21.57
C SER A 48 24.15 17.09 21.51
N GLY A 49 25.09 17.59 22.31
CA GLY A 49 25.58 18.96 22.22
C GLY A 49 24.56 19.97 22.74
N ALA A 50 24.12 20.91 21.89
CA ALA A 50 23.19 21.97 22.26
C ALA A 50 21.81 21.46 22.75
N TYR A 51 21.49 20.19 22.52
CA TYR A 51 20.22 19.57 22.90
C TYR A 51 20.33 18.74 24.18
N ASP A 52 21.50 18.65 24.81
CA ASP A 52 21.68 17.86 26.03
C ASP A 52 20.83 18.40 27.19
N GLY A 53 20.21 17.50 27.95
CA GLY A 53 19.35 17.82 29.10
C GLY A 53 17.88 18.09 28.78
N MET A 54 17.53 18.32 27.51
CA MET A 54 16.13 18.39 27.08
C MET A 54 15.52 16.99 26.92
N THR A 55 14.18 16.88 26.96
CA THR A 55 13.51 15.61 26.67
C THR A 55 13.53 15.32 25.17
N ASN A 56 13.56 14.03 24.79
CA ASN A 56 13.59 13.63 23.39
C ASN A 56 12.34 14.04 22.59
N GLU A 57 11.19 14.23 23.24
CA GLU A 57 9.96 14.75 22.59
C GLU A 57 10.08 16.25 22.30
N GLU A 58 10.49 17.05 23.29
CA GLU A 58 10.70 18.49 23.13
C GLU A 58 11.80 18.80 22.10
N CYS A 59 12.83 17.96 22.01
CA CYS A 59 13.93 18.15 21.08
C CYS A 59 13.59 17.96 19.60
N LYS A 60 12.48 17.28 19.26
CA LYS A 60 12.14 17.02 17.84
C LYS A 60 11.95 18.32 17.06
N THR A 61 11.24 19.27 17.65
CA THR A 61 10.92 20.57 17.05
C THR A 61 12.16 21.46 16.83
N PRO A 62 12.99 21.76 17.85
CA PRO A 62 14.18 22.58 17.67
C PRO A 62 15.22 21.94 16.73
N ILE A 63 15.39 20.61 16.77
CA ILE A 63 16.27 19.91 15.81
C ILE A 63 15.77 20.08 14.38
N ALA A 64 14.45 19.94 14.14
CA ALA A 64 13.87 20.15 12.81
C ALA A 64 14.09 21.59 12.32
N ILE A 65 13.86 22.59 13.17
CA ILE A 65 14.08 24.01 12.85
C ILE A 65 15.56 24.28 12.51
N ASP A 66 16.50 23.73 13.27
CA ASP A 66 17.92 23.94 13.01
C ASP A 66 18.40 23.22 11.74
N LEU A 67 17.84 22.06 11.41
CA LEU A 67 18.09 21.39 10.13
C LEU A 67 17.57 22.21 8.93
N GLU A 68 16.41 22.86 9.08
CA GLU A 68 15.84 23.74 8.06
C GLU A 68 16.70 24.98 7.85
N LYS A 69 17.13 25.64 8.94
CA LYS A 69 18.05 26.80 8.88
C LYS A 69 19.36 26.47 8.17
N ARG A 70 19.86 25.24 8.31
CA ARG A 70 21.09 24.76 7.67
C ARG A 70 20.87 24.20 6.27
N SER A 71 19.63 24.15 5.78
CA SER A 71 19.26 23.53 4.50
C SER A 71 19.67 22.05 4.39
N TRP A 72 19.67 21.31 5.50
CA TRP A 72 20.02 19.88 5.54
C TRP A 72 18.79 18.96 5.51
N GLY A 73 17.59 19.53 5.60
CA GLY A 73 16.32 18.84 5.57
C GLY A 73 15.26 19.64 6.33
N GLY A 74 14.02 19.15 6.32
CA GLY A 74 12.92 19.80 7.04
C GLY A 74 11.87 18.80 7.54
N ALA A 75 10.91 19.31 8.31
CA ALA A 75 9.84 18.49 8.84
C ALA A 75 9.01 17.89 7.69
N GLN A 76 8.72 16.58 7.80
CA GLN A 76 7.92 15.87 6.80
C GLN A 76 6.88 15.01 7.52
N PHE A 77 5.62 15.15 7.09
CA PHE A 77 4.55 14.27 7.58
C PHE A 77 4.52 12.99 6.75
N ARG A 78 4.59 11.84 7.42
CA ARG A 78 4.49 10.52 6.79
C ARG A 78 3.48 9.67 7.52
N SER A 79 2.48 9.19 6.81
CA SER A 79 1.52 8.22 7.34
C SER A 79 1.99 6.78 7.10
N GLY A 80 1.55 5.86 7.96
CA GLY A 80 1.71 4.42 7.74
C GLY A 80 0.73 3.85 6.70
N LEU A 81 -0.22 4.66 6.24
CA LEU A 81 -1.21 4.28 5.24
C LEU A 81 -0.51 4.05 3.91
N ARG A 82 -0.88 2.95 3.26
CA ARG A 82 -0.42 2.59 1.91
C ARG A 82 -1.63 2.48 1.01
N LEU A 83 -1.43 2.78 -0.27
CA LEU A 83 -2.43 2.49 -1.28
C LEU A 83 -2.70 0.98 -1.30
N VAL A 84 -3.99 0.62 -1.30
CA VAL A 84 -4.41 -0.78 -1.36
C VAL A 84 -4.34 -1.24 -2.80
N ASN A 85 -3.69 -2.39 -3.03
CA ASN A 85 -3.77 -3.05 -4.33
C ASN A 85 -5.14 -3.75 -4.44
N LEU A 86 -5.98 -3.28 -5.36
CA LEU A 86 -7.32 -3.82 -5.59
C LEU A 86 -7.34 -5.00 -6.59
N ALA A 87 -6.22 -5.28 -7.25
CA ALA A 87 -6.14 -6.38 -8.21
C ALA A 87 -5.93 -7.72 -7.48
N SER A 88 -6.73 -8.71 -7.87
CA SER A 88 -6.64 -10.09 -7.40
C SER A 88 -6.58 -11.06 -8.57
N GLU A 89 -5.88 -12.18 -8.35
CA GLU A 89 -5.80 -13.32 -9.26
C GLU A 89 -6.85 -14.40 -8.92
N VAL A 90 -7.55 -14.25 -7.78
CA VAL A 90 -8.64 -15.12 -7.36
C VAL A 90 -9.93 -14.69 -8.09
N LEU A 91 -10.76 -15.67 -8.45
CA LEU A 91 -12.03 -15.48 -9.14
C LEU A 91 -12.85 -14.36 -8.47
N GLY A 92 -13.15 -13.30 -9.22
CA GLY A 92 -13.87 -12.13 -8.72
C GLY A 92 -14.54 -11.34 -9.85
N TYR A 93 -15.13 -10.18 -9.54
CA TYR A 93 -15.71 -9.34 -10.58
C TYR A 93 -14.60 -8.86 -11.54
N PRO A 94 -14.71 -9.10 -12.85
CA PRO A 94 -13.70 -8.63 -13.80
C PRO A 94 -13.61 -7.11 -13.73
N ASP A 95 -12.38 -6.57 -13.77
CA ASP A 95 -12.18 -5.12 -13.77
C ASP A 95 -13.04 -4.46 -14.86
N SER A 96 -13.93 -3.57 -14.45
CA SER A 96 -14.93 -2.90 -15.30
C SER A 96 -14.28 -1.98 -16.35
N LYS A 97 -12.99 -1.67 -16.19
CA LYS A 97 -12.12 -1.31 -17.29
C LYS A 97 -11.90 -2.56 -18.14
N GLY A 98 -12.92 -2.96 -18.89
CA GLY A 98 -12.86 -3.91 -20.00
C GLY A 98 -11.97 -3.34 -21.10
N LEU A 99 -10.69 -3.16 -20.77
CA LEU A 99 -9.74 -2.44 -21.57
C LEU A 99 -9.31 -3.42 -22.64
N LEU A 100 -10.00 -3.33 -23.77
CA LEU A 100 -9.54 -3.86 -25.03
C LEU A 100 -8.27 -3.10 -25.38
N ARG A 101 -7.12 -3.73 -25.14
CA ARG A 101 -5.87 -3.25 -25.72
C ARG A 101 -5.89 -3.71 -27.17
N HIS A 102 -6.10 -2.79 -28.10
CA HIS A 102 -5.74 -3.05 -29.49
C HIS A 102 -4.23 -3.30 -29.54
N LEU A 103 -3.79 -4.16 -30.47
CA LEU A 103 -2.36 -4.46 -30.65
C LEU A 103 -1.51 -3.19 -30.92
N GLY A 104 -2.14 -2.05 -31.25
CA GLY A 104 -1.53 -0.72 -31.39
C GLY A 104 -1.73 0.28 -30.23
N GLY A 105 -2.16 -0.15 -29.05
CA GLY A 105 -2.15 0.70 -27.83
C GLY A 105 -3.37 1.61 -27.60
N VAL A 106 -4.33 1.66 -28.53
CA VAL A 106 -5.58 2.42 -28.34
C VAL A 106 -6.53 1.66 -27.43
N SER A 107 -7.11 2.34 -26.43
CA SER A 107 -8.13 1.78 -25.54
C SER A 107 -9.54 2.06 -26.10
N CYS A 108 -10.33 1.01 -26.34
CA CYS A 108 -11.73 1.17 -26.69
C CYS A 108 -12.56 1.37 -25.41
N SER A 109 -13.11 2.56 -25.23
CA SER A 109 -13.52 3.08 -23.92
C SER A 109 -14.91 2.69 -23.41
N LYS A 110 -15.70 1.88 -24.13
CA LYS A 110 -16.98 1.36 -23.62
C LYS A 110 -17.32 0.01 -24.24
N ILE A 111 -17.06 -1.08 -23.53
CA ILE A 111 -17.84 -2.30 -23.70
C ILE A 111 -18.97 -2.26 -22.67
N ARG A 112 -20.17 -2.71 -23.05
CA ARG A 112 -21.32 -2.91 -22.15
C ARG A 112 -20.88 -3.50 -20.80
N PRO A 113 -21.44 -3.03 -19.67
CA PRO A 113 -21.29 -3.72 -18.40
C PRO A 113 -22.07 -5.03 -18.48
N ALA A 114 -21.41 -6.06 -19.00
CA ALA A 114 -21.80 -7.44 -18.84
C ALA A 114 -20.52 -8.20 -18.50
N GLY A 115 -20.01 -7.91 -17.31
CA GLY A 115 -19.00 -8.71 -16.62
C GLY A 115 -19.62 -10.03 -16.15
N ILE A 116 -20.12 -10.83 -17.10
CA ILE A 116 -20.49 -12.21 -16.82
C ILE A 116 -19.20 -13.02 -16.93
N LEU A 117 -18.74 -13.55 -15.81
CA LEU A 117 -17.69 -14.57 -15.79
C LEU A 117 -18.12 -15.72 -16.71
N PRO A 118 -17.25 -16.26 -17.57
CA PRO A 118 -17.59 -17.40 -18.42
C PRO A 118 -18.17 -18.54 -17.56
N LYS A 119 -19.40 -18.96 -17.87
CA LYS A 119 -20.03 -20.13 -17.25
C LYS A 119 -19.31 -21.38 -17.77
N GLY A 120 -18.23 -21.78 -17.11
CA GLY A 120 -17.37 -22.88 -17.57
C GLY A 120 -15.88 -22.68 -17.34
N CYS A 121 -15.44 -21.60 -16.66
CA CYS A 121 -14.03 -21.47 -16.25
C CYS A 121 -13.60 -22.71 -15.46
N ARG A 122 -12.63 -23.46 -16.00
CA ARG A 122 -12.00 -24.57 -15.27
C ARG A 122 -11.21 -23.97 -14.10
N LEU A 123 -11.71 -24.17 -12.89
CA LEU A 123 -10.94 -23.88 -11.69
C LEU A 123 -9.88 -24.97 -11.56
N HIS A 124 -8.64 -24.62 -11.86
CA HIS A 124 -7.52 -25.51 -11.60
C HIS A 124 -7.28 -25.57 -10.08
N SER A 125 -7.05 -26.77 -9.55
CA SER A 125 -6.72 -27.00 -8.14
C SER A 125 -5.42 -26.30 -7.70
N HIS A 126 -4.59 -25.88 -8.66
CA HIS A 126 -3.37 -25.13 -8.41
C HIS A 126 -3.63 -23.63 -8.49
N TRP A 127 -3.37 -22.93 -7.38
CA TRP A 127 -3.42 -21.47 -7.24
C TRP A 127 -2.59 -20.70 -8.29
N ARG A 128 -1.63 -21.37 -8.96
CA ARG A 128 -0.74 -20.81 -9.99
C ARG A 128 -1.35 -20.72 -11.39
N VAL A 129 -2.50 -21.35 -11.64
CA VAL A 129 -3.15 -21.27 -12.96
C VAL A 129 -4.36 -20.36 -12.82
N PRO A 130 -4.23 -19.07 -13.14
CA PRO A 130 -5.36 -18.17 -13.10
C PRO A 130 -6.41 -18.67 -14.10
N GLY A 131 -7.61 -18.97 -13.61
CA GLY A 131 -8.64 -19.67 -14.38
C GLY A 131 -9.20 -18.87 -15.57
N LEU A 132 -9.04 -17.54 -15.59
CA LEU A 132 -9.51 -16.69 -16.70
C LEU A 132 -8.49 -16.46 -17.82
N PRO A 133 -7.20 -16.25 -17.56
CA PRO A 133 -6.17 -16.25 -18.60
C PRO A 133 -6.13 -17.50 -19.48
N ALA A 134 -6.59 -18.65 -18.97
CA ALA A 134 -6.68 -19.90 -19.72
C ALA A 134 -7.83 -19.93 -20.74
N ASN A 135 -8.83 -19.05 -20.61
CA ASN A 135 -10.00 -19.02 -21.50
C ASN A 135 -9.76 -18.04 -22.66
N GLU A 136 -9.28 -18.56 -23.79
CA GLU A 136 -8.94 -17.73 -24.95
C GLU A 136 -10.10 -16.86 -25.45
N ASP A 137 -11.33 -17.39 -25.46
CA ASP A 137 -12.53 -16.68 -25.88
C ASP A 137 -12.82 -15.44 -25.01
N PHE A 138 -12.50 -15.52 -23.71
CA PHE A 138 -12.65 -14.40 -22.79
C PHE A 138 -11.51 -13.38 -22.93
N VAL A 139 -10.30 -13.86 -23.21
CA VAL A 139 -9.08 -13.05 -23.28
C VAL A 139 -8.96 -12.32 -24.61
N LYS A 140 -9.40 -12.91 -25.73
CA LYS A 140 -9.25 -12.39 -27.10
C LYS A 140 -10.60 -11.99 -27.74
N PRO A 141 -11.40 -11.09 -27.13
CA PRO A 141 -12.64 -10.65 -27.74
C PRO A 141 -12.41 -9.77 -28.97
N VAL A 142 -13.38 -9.76 -29.88
CA VAL A 142 -13.44 -8.79 -30.98
C VAL A 142 -14.02 -7.49 -30.45
N CYS A 143 -13.43 -6.35 -30.85
CA CYS A 143 -13.89 -5.04 -30.41
C CYS A 143 -15.25 -4.69 -31.04
N PRO A 144 -16.30 -4.38 -30.26
CA PRO A 144 -17.61 -4.05 -30.82
C PRO A 144 -17.66 -2.69 -31.54
N LYS A 145 -16.63 -1.85 -31.40
CA LYS A 145 -16.58 -0.51 -32.00
C LYS A 145 -15.86 -0.48 -33.35
N CYS A 146 -14.76 -1.21 -33.49
CA CYS A 146 -13.93 -1.18 -34.70
C CYS A 146 -13.65 -2.56 -35.29
N ASN A 147 -14.24 -3.62 -34.72
CA ASN A 147 -14.08 -5.01 -35.14
C ASN A 147 -12.65 -5.55 -35.11
N ALA A 148 -11.69 -4.80 -34.57
CA ALA A 148 -10.31 -5.23 -34.46
C ALA A 148 -10.11 -6.23 -33.32
N SER A 149 -9.08 -7.07 -33.47
CA SER A 149 -8.59 -7.93 -32.38
C SER A 149 -8.22 -7.09 -31.15
N ALA A 150 -8.61 -7.60 -29.99
CA ALA A 150 -8.33 -6.94 -28.73
C ALA A 150 -8.11 -7.95 -27.63
N ARG A 151 -7.39 -7.52 -26.59
CA ARG A 151 -7.13 -8.35 -25.40
C ARG A 151 -7.85 -7.79 -24.18
N ARG A 152 -8.60 -8.61 -23.47
CA ARG A 152 -9.30 -8.26 -22.23
C ARG A 152 -8.35 -8.36 -21.02
N LYS A 153 -8.49 -7.44 -20.06
CA LYS A 153 -7.82 -7.55 -18.77
C LYS A 153 -8.41 -8.73 -17.99
N THR A 154 -7.54 -9.58 -17.47
CA THR A 154 -7.91 -10.80 -16.74
C THR A 154 -7.79 -10.67 -15.22
N ALA A 155 -7.36 -9.51 -14.73
CA ALA A 155 -7.32 -9.24 -13.31
C ALA A 155 -8.74 -8.93 -12.80
N HIS A 156 -9.03 -9.39 -11.58
CA HIS A 156 -10.29 -9.17 -10.89
C HIS A 156 -10.13 -8.13 -9.79
N TYR A 157 -11.23 -7.52 -9.38
CA TYR A 157 -11.25 -6.82 -8.11
C TYR A 157 -11.18 -7.84 -6.96
N GLY A 158 -10.37 -7.53 -5.94
CA GLY A 158 -10.39 -8.28 -4.69
C GLY A 158 -11.75 -8.20 -4.01
N THR A 159 -12.09 -9.20 -3.19
CA THR A 159 -13.39 -9.29 -2.50
C THR A 159 -13.71 -8.11 -1.60
N PHE A 160 -12.67 -7.40 -1.13
CA PHE A 160 -12.83 -6.16 -0.36
C PHE A 160 -13.60 -5.08 -1.11
N MET A 161 -13.53 -5.07 -2.45
CA MET A 161 -14.27 -4.11 -3.27
C MET A 161 -15.77 -4.27 -3.09
N ASP A 162 -16.27 -5.50 -3.12
CA ASP A 162 -17.71 -5.78 -3.00
C ASP A 162 -18.19 -5.53 -1.56
N SER A 163 -17.40 -5.92 -0.56
CA SER A 163 -17.72 -5.68 0.86
C SER A 163 -17.55 -4.23 1.30
N SER A 164 -16.92 -3.36 0.50
CA SER A 164 -16.74 -1.93 0.85
C SER A 164 -18.00 -1.10 0.65
N TRP A 165 -18.98 -1.58 -0.12
CA TRP A 165 -20.21 -0.81 -0.41
C TRP A 165 -21.52 -1.62 -0.29
N TYR A 166 -21.47 -2.92 0.04
CA TYR A 166 -22.68 -3.77 0.15
C TYR A 166 -23.74 -3.23 1.12
N MET A 167 -23.36 -2.59 2.23
CA MET A 167 -24.36 -2.03 3.16
C MET A 167 -25.21 -0.94 2.53
N MET A 168 -24.66 -0.17 1.58
CA MET A 168 -25.44 0.83 0.82
C MET A 168 -26.40 0.16 -0.16
N ARG A 169 -26.07 -1.06 -0.63
CA ARG A 169 -26.93 -1.81 -1.55
C ARG A 169 -28.21 -2.31 -0.88
N TYR A 170 -28.23 -2.55 0.43
CA TYR A 170 -29.44 -2.95 1.14
C TYR A 170 -30.54 -1.89 1.14
N LEU A 171 -30.18 -0.62 0.98
CA LEU A 171 -31.16 0.47 0.90
C LEU A 171 -32.03 0.38 -0.36
N ASP A 172 -31.49 -0.20 -1.44
CA ASP A 172 -32.22 -0.45 -2.69
C ASP A 172 -31.61 -1.65 -3.44
N PRO A 173 -32.01 -2.88 -3.08
CA PRO A 173 -31.39 -4.10 -3.60
C PRO A 173 -31.83 -4.41 -5.04
N HIS A 174 -32.98 -3.92 -5.48
CA HIS A 174 -33.62 -4.28 -6.75
C HIS A 174 -33.36 -3.27 -7.87
N LYS A 175 -33.03 -2.02 -7.56
CA LYS A 175 -32.75 -1.01 -8.60
C LYS A 175 -31.44 -1.30 -9.31
N LEU A 176 -31.47 -1.38 -10.64
CA LEU A 176 -30.24 -1.39 -11.43
C LEU A 176 -29.50 -0.08 -11.20
N LEU A 177 -28.21 -0.16 -10.81
CA LEU A 177 -27.35 1.01 -10.62
C LEU A 177 -27.22 1.75 -11.95
N THR A 178 -28.11 2.70 -12.22
CA THR A 178 -27.77 3.87 -13.03
C THR A 178 -26.69 4.63 -12.27
N ARG A 179 -25.70 5.15 -13.00
CA ARG A 179 -24.60 5.94 -12.42
C ARG A 179 -25.19 6.85 -11.32
N LEU A 180 -24.69 6.73 -10.10
CA LEU A 180 -24.85 7.76 -9.09
C LEU A 180 -24.06 8.98 -9.55
N THR A 181 -24.51 9.65 -10.61
CA THR A 181 -24.08 10.99 -10.93
C THR A 181 -24.61 11.86 -9.81
N ARG A 182 -23.71 12.24 -8.90
CA ARG A 182 -23.91 13.41 -8.03
C ARG A 182 -24.23 14.59 -8.94
N SER A 183 -25.49 14.95 -9.03
CA SER A 183 -25.89 16.33 -9.21
C SER A 183 -25.67 17.00 -7.84
N TYR A 184 -24.52 17.63 -7.69
CA TYR A 184 -24.36 18.77 -6.80
C TYR A 184 -24.62 20.04 -7.60
#